data_AF-A0A519MEV6-F1
#
_entry.id   AF-A0A519MEV6-F1
#
_cell.length_a   1.000
_cell.length_b   1.000
_cell.length_c   1.000
_cell.angle_alpha   90.00
_cell.angle_beta   90.00
_cell.angle_gamma   90.00
#
_symmetry.space_group_name_H-M   'P 1'
#
loop_
_entity.id
_entity.type
_entity.pdbx_description
1 polymer ?
#
loop_
_entity_poly.entity_id
_entity_poly.type
_entity_poly.pdbx_seq_one_letter_code
_entity_poly.pdbx_strand_id
1 'polypeptide(L)'
;DSTSTEILVMVVNTTQGDAPWHYAFEIADKWKIGQKGKDNGVVMVVAVKDRSIFIQTGVGLQHLLTDGATKLIIENDITPFFKEGDYYGGIDKGTSSIIQVLKGEYKQDKKSGNGGEGVLGFLPFIIMAIVLIIIISKRKGGGNSGGRGRGGIDLADILILSSLGRGFGGGGGRGFGGGSSGGGFGGFGGGGGFNGGGAGGSW
;
A
#
# COMPACT_ATOMS: atom_id res chain seq x y z
N ASP A 1 -5.32 -23.53 -25.58
CA ASP A 1 -5.87 -22.26 -25.10
C ASP A 1 -6.31 -22.46 -23.66
N SER A 2 -5.47 -22.12 -22.66
CA SER A 2 -5.57 -22.71 -21.30
C SER A 2 -6.15 -21.80 -20.22
N THR A 3 -6.51 -20.56 -20.55
CA THR A 3 -7.27 -19.66 -19.66
C THR A 3 -8.18 -18.83 -20.55
N SER A 4 -9.50 -18.91 -20.43
CA SER A 4 -10.43 -18.08 -21.23
C SER A 4 -10.40 -16.59 -20.88
N THR A 5 -9.32 -16.07 -20.30
CA THR A 5 -9.17 -14.73 -19.74
C THR A 5 -8.81 -13.72 -20.82
N GLU A 6 -9.41 -12.53 -20.74
CA GLU A 6 -9.09 -11.40 -21.61
C GLU A 6 -8.23 -10.40 -20.85
N ILE A 7 -7.03 -10.12 -21.36
CA ILE A 7 -6.09 -9.17 -20.76
C ILE A 7 -5.93 -7.98 -21.70
N LEU A 8 -6.29 -6.78 -21.23
CA LEU A 8 -6.03 -5.51 -21.90
C LEU A 8 -4.89 -4.78 -21.19
N VAL A 9 -3.89 -4.34 -21.94
CA VAL A 9 -2.85 -3.44 -21.44
C VAL A 9 -2.98 -2.10 -22.14
N MET A 10 -3.07 -1.03 -21.36
CA MET A 10 -3.13 0.35 -21.84
C MET A 10 -1.96 1.15 -21.27
N VAL A 11 -1.15 1.72 -22.15
CA VAL A 11 -0.03 2.60 -21.80
C VAL A 11 -0.40 4.02 -22.19
N VAL A 12 -0.43 4.92 -21.21
CA VAL A 12 -0.76 6.34 -21.39
C VAL A 12 0.35 7.21 -20.83
N ASN A 13 0.42 8.45 -21.32
CA ASN A 13 1.36 9.42 -20.78
C ASN A 13 0.98 9.80 -19.33
N THR A 14 -0.29 10.06 -19.05
CA THR A 14 -0.82 10.49 -17.75
C THR A 14 -2.31 10.14 -17.65
N THR A 15 -2.83 9.96 -16.45
CA THR A 15 -4.27 9.88 -16.13
C THR A 15 -4.92 11.26 -16.02
N GLN A 16 -4.17 12.34 -16.29
CA GLN A 16 -4.64 13.73 -16.23
C GLN A 16 -5.18 14.12 -14.83
N GLY A 17 -4.63 13.53 -13.78
CA GLY A 17 -5.03 13.79 -12.39
C GLY A 17 -6.16 12.89 -11.89
N ASP A 18 -6.69 11.98 -12.72
CA ASP A 18 -7.62 10.96 -12.26
C ASP A 18 -6.89 9.87 -11.45
N ALA A 19 -7.58 9.26 -10.49
CA ALA A 19 -7.04 8.17 -9.71
C ALA A 19 -6.81 6.95 -10.61
N PRO A 20 -5.64 6.27 -10.57
CA PRO A 20 -5.35 5.14 -11.46
C PRO A 20 -6.38 4.01 -11.41
N TRP A 21 -6.98 3.76 -10.24
CA TRP A 21 -8.05 2.77 -10.08
C TRP A 21 -9.33 3.17 -10.81
N HIS A 22 -9.71 4.44 -10.72
CA HIS A 22 -10.91 4.97 -11.35
C HIS A 22 -10.77 4.97 -12.86
N TYR A 23 -9.61 5.42 -13.36
CA TYR A 23 -9.27 5.39 -14.78
C TYR A 23 -9.31 3.97 -15.36
N ALA A 24 -8.73 2.99 -14.66
CA ALA A 24 -8.76 1.58 -15.08
C ALA A 24 -10.17 0.98 -15.06
N PHE A 25 -10.97 1.31 -14.04
CA PHE A 25 -12.37 0.90 -13.93
C PHE A 25 -13.21 1.46 -15.09
N GLU A 26 -13.07 2.74 -15.41
CA GLU A 26 -13.79 3.34 -16.54
C GLU A 26 -13.46 2.67 -17.87
N ILE A 27 -12.19 2.33 -18.11
CA ILE A 27 -11.79 1.60 -19.33
C ILE A 27 -12.44 0.22 -19.36
N ALA A 28 -12.35 -0.50 -18.25
CA ALA A 28 -12.92 -1.84 -18.13
C ALA A 28 -14.43 -1.85 -18.41
N ASP A 29 -15.17 -0.88 -17.85
CA ASP A 29 -16.60 -0.75 -18.06
C ASP A 29 -16.97 -0.24 -19.46
N LYS A 30 -16.30 0.80 -19.97
CA LYS A 30 -16.58 1.37 -21.30
C LYS A 30 -16.32 0.36 -22.41
N TRP A 31 -15.24 -0.40 -22.31
CA TRP A 31 -14.83 -1.35 -23.36
C TRP A 31 -15.37 -2.76 -23.12
N LYS A 32 -16.09 -2.98 -22.01
CA LYS A 32 -16.72 -4.26 -21.66
C LYS A 32 -15.74 -5.41 -21.72
N ILE A 33 -14.57 -5.21 -21.11
CA ILE A 33 -13.48 -6.21 -21.10
C ILE A 33 -13.91 -7.42 -20.28
N GLY A 34 -13.73 -8.61 -20.83
CA GLY A 34 -14.18 -9.86 -20.22
C GLY A 34 -15.49 -10.37 -20.82
N GLN A 35 -15.63 -11.70 -20.82
CA GLN A 35 -16.76 -12.37 -21.41
C GLN A 35 -18.00 -12.22 -20.53
N LYS A 36 -19.15 -11.93 -21.16
CA LYS A 36 -20.44 -11.78 -20.48
C LYS A 36 -20.74 -13.01 -19.61
N GLY A 37 -20.94 -12.79 -18.32
CA GLY A 37 -21.28 -13.83 -17.34
C GLY A 37 -20.09 -14.67 -16.86
N LYS A 38 -18.88 -14.43 -17.37
CA LYS A 38 -17.64 -15.01 -16.83
C LYS A 38 -16.79 -14.00 -16.07
N ASP A 39 -16.93 -12.71 -16.38
CA ASP A 39 -16.26 -11.60 -15.70
C ASP A 39 -14.75 -11.84 -15.56
N ASN A 40 -14.17 -12.36 -16.65
CA ASN A 40 -12.80 -12.87 -16.73
C ASN A 40 -11.84 -11.89 -17.43
N GLY A 41 -12.12 -10.60 -17.28
CA GLY A 41 -11.29 -9.51 -17.80
C GLY A 41 -10.23 -9.04 -16.81
N VAL A 42 -9.06 -8.67 -17.33
CA VAL A 42 -8.00 -7.95 -16.62
C VAL A 42 -7.64 -6.70 -17.41
N VAL A 43 -7.58 -5.55 -16.75
CA VAL A 43 -7.15 -4.29 -17.36
C VAL A 43 -5.94 -3.74 -16.60
N MET A 44 -4.79 -3.66 -17.27
CA MET A 44 -3.57 -3.03 -16.76
C MET A 44 -3.42 -1.64 -17.38
N VAL A 45 -3.44 -0.60 -16.56
CA VAL A 45 -3.16 0.77 -16.97
C VAL A 45 -1.78 1.18 -16.45
N VAL A 46 -0.92 1.66 -17.36
CA VAL A 46 0.40 2.21 -17.04
C VAL A 46 0.43 3.69 -17.44
N ALA A 47 0.54 4.58 -16.45
CA ALA A 47 0.66 6.01 -16.66
C ALA A 47 2.13 6.44 -16.47
N VAL A 48 2.84 6.61 -17.58
CA VAL A 48 4.30 6.72 -17.62
C VAL A 48 4.82 7.97 -16.89
N LYS A 49 4.23 9.14 -17.13
CA LYS A 49 4.65 10.40 -16.49
C LYS A 49 4.22 10.48 -15.02
N ASP A 50 3.10 9.86 -14.69
CA ASP A 50 2.57 9.83 -13.32
C ASP A 50 3.28 8.78 -12.46
N ARG A 51 4.13 7.95 -13.09
CA ARG A 51 4.83 6.84 -12.45
C ARG A 51 3.88 5.95 -11.66
N SER A 52 2.73 5.65 -12.25
CA SER A 52 1.67 4.85 -11.61
C SER A 52 1.17 3.74 -12.51
N ILE A 53 0.80 2.63 -11.88
CA ILE A 53 0.21 1.46 -12.50
C ILE A 53 -0.99 1.02 -11.68
N PHE A 54 -2.05 0.60 -12.36
CA PHE A 54 -3.17 -0.07 -11.74
C PHE A 54 -3.60 -1.27 -12.57
N ILE A 55 -3.88 -2.39 -11.91
CA ILE A 55 -4.42 -3.59 -12.54
C ILE A 55 -5.80 -3.84 -11.94
N GLN A 56 -6.82 -3.64 -12.76
CA GLN A 56 -8.22 -3.91 -12.45
C GLN A 56 -8.54 -5.37 -12.80
N THR A 57 -9.12 -6.10 -11.86
CA THR A 57 -9.49 -7.51 -12.05
C THR A 57 -11.02 -7.68 -12.06
N GLY A 58 -11.50 -8.50 -12.99
CA GLY A 58 -12.92 -8.88 -13.06
C GLY A 58 -13.31 -9.81 -11.92
N VAL A 59 -14.57 -9.76 -11.50
CA VAL A 59 -15.08 -10.53 -10.35
C VAL A 59 -14.85 -12.03 -10.52
N GLY A 60 -14.95 -12.53 -11.76
CA GLY A 60 -14.73 -13.94 -12.07
C GLY A 60 -13.29 -14.42 -11.83
N LEU A 61 -12.31 -13.52 -11.74
CA LEU A 61 -10.90 -13.87 -11.54
C LEU A 61 -10.42 -13.67 -10.10
N GLN A 62 -11.18 -12.97 -9.25
CA GLN A 62 -10.72 -12.59 -7.91
C GLN A 62 -10.35 -13.78 -7.01
N HIS A 63 -10.90 -14.96 -7.28
CA HIS A 63 -10.56 -16.19 -6.55
C HIS A 63 -9.15 -16.73 -6.87
N LEU A 64 -8.58 -16.36 -8.01
CA LEU A 64 -7.20 -16.72 -8.42
C LEU A 64 -6.29 -15.49 -8.32
N LEU A 65 -6.67 -14.44 -9.04
CA LEU A 65 -5.96 -13.17 -9.12
C LEU A 65 -6.55 -12.19 -8.09
N THR A 66 -6.26 -12.45 -6.82
CA THR A 66 -6.65 -11.59 -5.69
C THR A 66 -5.92 -10.24 -5.75
N ASP A 67 -6.44 -9.23 -5.03
CA ASP A 67 -5.76 -7.93 -4.90
C ASP A 67 -4.35 -8.08 -4.33
N GLY A 68 -4.16 -8.99 -3.36
CA GLY A 68 -2.85 -9.31 -2.80
C GLY A 68 -1.89 -9.93 -3.83
N ALA A 69 -2.35 -10.92 -4.59
CA ALA A 69 -1.54 -11.53 -5.66
C ALA A 69 -1.18 -10.50 -6.73
N THR A 70 -2.15 -9.67 -7.12
CA THR A 70 -1.96 -8.58 -8.10
C THR A 70 -0.94 -7.57 -7.59
N LYS A 71 -1.01 -7.19 -6.32
CA LYS A 71 -0.05 -6.29 -5.67
C LYS A 71 1.36 -6.87 -5.68
N LEU A 72 1.51 -8.16 -5.38
CA LEU A 72 2.80 -8.85 -5.43
C LEU A 72 3.39 -8.90 -6.83
N ILE A 73 2.57 -9.09 -7.87
CA ILE A 73 3.02 -9.01 -9.27
C ILE A 73 3.52 -7.60 -9.56
N ILE A 74 2.75 -6.57 -9.22
CA ILE A 74 3.15 -5.18 -9.44
C ILE A 74 4.50 -4.89 -8.77
N GLU A 75 4.67 -5.28 -7.51
CA GLU A 75 5.86 -4.92 -6.73
C GLU A 75 7.11 -5.73 -7.10
N ASN A 76 6.96 -7.03 -7.36
CA ASN A 76 8.10 -7.92 -7.57
C ASN A 76 8.47 -8.11 -9.04
N ASP A 77 7.48 -8.05 -9.94
CA ASP A 77 7.65 -8.43 -11.34
C ASP A 77 7.59 -7.24 -12.30
N ILE A 78 6.88 -6.17 -11.94
CA ILE A 78 6.70 -5.00 -12.82
C ILE A 78 7.57 -3.82 -12.37
N THR A 79 7.40 -3.40 -11.13
CA THR A 79 8.03 -2.20 -10.56
C THR A 79 9.56 -2.18 -10.70
N PRO A 80 10.31 -3.29 -10.55
CA PRO A 80 11.76 -3.27 -10.72
C PRO A 80 12.19 -2.83 -12.13
N PHE A 81 11.52 -3.34 -13.16
CA PHE A 81 11.79 -2.96 -14.55
C PHE A 81 11.42 -1.50 -14.82
N PHE A 82 10.29 -1.05 -14.29
CA PHE A 82 9.84 0.34 -14.45
C PHE A 82 10.80 1.35 -13.81
N LYS A 83 11.43 0.99 -12.68
CA LYS A 83 12.47 1.81 -12.04
C LYS A 83 13.72 1.96 -12.91
N GLU A 84 14.02 0.96 -13.72
CA GLU A 84 15.14 0.94 -14.67
C GLU A 84 14.78 1.60 -16.02
N GLY A 85 13.52 2.00 -16.21
CA GLY A 85 13.01 2.56 -17.46
C GLY A 85 12.62 1.51 -18.51
N ASP A 86 12.70 0.22 -18.17
CA ASP A 86 12.28 -0.88 -19.04
C ASP A 86 10.77 -1.15 -18.89
N TYR A 87 9.97 -0.30 -19.51
CA TYR A 87 8.51 -0.44 -19.48
C TYR A 87 8.01 -1.69 -20.22
N TYR A 88 8.67 -2.06 -21.32
CA TYR A 88 8.31 -3.24 -22.08
C TYR A 88 8.55 -4.50 -21.26
N GLY A 89 9.75 -4.66 -20.68
CA GLY A 89 10.11 -5.80 -19.85
C GLY A 89 9.19 -5.94 -18.64
N GLY A 90 8.86 -4.82 -17.98
CA GLY A 90 7.90 -4.84 -16.87
C GLY A 90 6.49 -5.28 -17.27
N ILE A 91 5.98 -4.82 -18.42
CA ILE A 91 4.66 -5.22 -18.93
C ILE A 91 4.64 -6.69 -19.36
N ASP A 92 5.67 -7.14 -20.08
CA ASP A 92 5.81 -8.52 -20.54
C ASP A 92 5.89 -9.51 -19.37
N LYS A 93 6.77 -9.20 -18.40
CA LYS A 93 6.91 -9.98 -17.17
C LYS A 93 5.62 -9.96 -16.34
N GLY A 94 5.01 -8.80 -16.15
CA GLY A 94 3.74 -8.67 -15.42
C GLY A 94 2.60 -9.48 -16.04
N THR A 95 2.44 -9.40 -17.36
CA THR A 95 1.42 -10.17 -18.10
C THR A 95 1.68 -11.67 -17.99
N SER A 96 2.94 -12.09 -18.13
CA SER A 96 3.36 -13.49 -17.94
C SER A 96 3.03 -13.99 -16.53
N SER A 97 3.30 -13.19 -15.50
CA SER A 97 2.98 -13.53 -14.10
C SER A 97 1.47 -13.62 -13.85
N ILE A 98 0.67 -12.71 -14.42
CA ILE A 98 -0.79 -12.80 -14.37
C ILE A 98 -1.27 -14.13 -14.97
N ILE A 99 -0.77 -14.50 -16.15
CA ILE A 99 -1.12 -15.77 -16.81
C ILE A 99 -0.74 -16.97 -15.92
N GLN A 100 0.43 -16.93 -15.27
CA GLN A 100 0.86 -17.98 -14.35
C GLN A 100 -0.06 -18.08 -13.12
N VAL A 101 -0.49 -16.95 -12.54
CA VAL A 101 -1.45 -16.96 -11.42
C VAL A 101 -2.75 -17.62 -11.84
N LEU A 102 -3.26 -17.27 -13.01
CA LEU A 102 -4.51 -17.83 -13.54
C LEU A 102 -4.42 -19.32 -13.87
N LYS A 103 -3.21 -19.85 -14.10
CA LYS A 103 -2.95 -21.30 -14.25
C LYS A 103 -2.65 -22.00 -12.92
N GLY A 104 -2.50 -21.27 -11.82
CA GLY A 104 -2.05 -21.81 -10.53
C GLY A 104 -0.55 -22.15 -10.48
N GLU A 105 0.24 -21.60 -11.41
CA GLU A 105 1.67 -21.88 -11.57
C GLU A 105 2.59 -20.78 -11.01
N TYR A 106 2.02 -19.69 -10.48
CA TYR A 106 2.78 -18.54 -10.04
C TYR A 106 3.66 -18.85 -8.83
N LYS A 107 4.97 -18.68 -9.01
CA LYS A 107 5.98 -18.82 -7.97
C LYS A 107 6.54 -17.45 -7.64
N GLN A 108 6.21 -16.94 -6.46
CA GLN A 108 6.90 -15.76 -5.94
C GLN A 108 8.33 -16.18 -5.59
N ASP A 109 9.30 -15.70 -6.35
CA ASP A 109 10.69 -15.72 -5.91
C ASP A 109 10.75 -14.86 -4.65
N LYS A 110 10.80 -15.52 -3.49
CA LYS A 110 11.05 -14.85 -2.23
C LYS A 110 12.45 -14.24 -2.32
N LYS A 111 12.56 -13.01 -2.84
CA LYS A 111 13.63 -12.12 -2.43
C LYS A 111 13.42 -11.95 -0.93
N SER A 112 14.11 -12.79 -0.17
CA SER A 112 14.25 -12.66 1.27
C SER A 112 14.84 -11.28 1.50
N GLY A 113 13.97 -10.28 1.67
CA GLY A 113 14.37 -8.96 2.08
C GLY A 113 15.10 -9.17 3.39
N ASN A 114 16.41 -8.91 3.38
CA ASN A 114 17.24 -8.88 4.55
C ASN A 114 16.79 -7.68 5.41
N GLY A 115 15.61 -7.78 6.01
CA GLY A 115 14.95 -6.75 6.82
C GLY A 115 15.62 -6.54 8.18
N GLY A 116 16.92 -6.77 8.27
CA GLY A 116 17.74 -6.62 9.48
C GLY A 116 18.83 -5.55 9.34
N GLU A 117 19.22 -5.13 8.14
CA GLU A 117 20.38 -4.22 8.00
C GLU A 117 20.06 -2.76 8.31
N GLY A 118 18.79 -2.35 8.18
CA GLY A 118 18.38 -0.98 8.47
C GLY A 118 18.56 -0.60 9.94
N VAL A 119 18.18 -1.47 10.89
CA VAL A 119 18.25 -1.14 12.33
C VAL A 119 19.63 -1.47 12.92
N LEU A 120 20.26 -2.57 12.48
CA LEU A 120 21.60 -2.92 12.95
C LEU A 120 22.69 -1.96 12.45
N GLY A 121 22.53 -1.36 11.27
CA GLY A 121 23.47 -0.37 10.72
C GLY A 121 23.53 0.95 11.51
N PHE A 122 22.44 1.32 12.22
CA PHE A 122 22.40 2.53 13.05
C PHE A 122 22.79 2.29 14.52
N LEU A 123 22.88 1.05 15.00
CA LEU A 123 23.34 0.73 16.37
C LEU A 123 24.67 1.42 16.75
N PRO A 124 25.75 1.40 15.93
CA PRO A 124 26.98 2.11 16.29
C PRO A 124 26.80 3.63 16.34
N PHE A 125 25.94 4.20 15.50
CA PHE A 125 25.63 5.64 15.51
C PHE A 125 24.80 6.04 16.74
N ILE A 126 23.83 5.22 17.15
CA ILE A 126 23.02 5.45 18.36
C ILE A 126 23.90 5.35 19.61
N ILE A 127 24.77 4.33 19.70
CA ILE A 127 25.71 4.18 20.81
C ILE A 127 26.68 5.37 20.86
N MET A 128 27.23 5.80 19.71
CA MET A 128 28.12 6.94 19.64
C MET A 128 27.44 8.27 20.01
N ALA A 129 26.18 8.47 19.63
CA ALA A 129 25.40 9.64 20.02
C ALA A 129 25.17 9.71 21.55
N ILE A 130 24.84 8.57 22.19
CA ILE A 130 24.67 8.48 23.64
C ILE A 130 25.99 8.80 24.37
N VAL A 131 27.12 8.25 23.89
CA VAL A 131 28.45 8.54 24.45
C VAL A 131 28.82 10.01 24.32
N LEU A 132 28.54 10.64 23.17
CA LEU A 132 28.76 12.08 22.96
C LEU A 132 27.92 12.93 23.91
N ILE A 133 26.65 12.59 24.13
CA ILE A 133 25.76 13.30 25.06
C ILE A 133 26.29 13.22 26.50
N ILE A 134 26.82 12.06 26.92
CA ILE A 134 27.41 11.87 28.25
C ILE A 134 28.71 12.67 28.42
N ILE A 135 29.53 12.76 27.37
CA ILE A 135 30.78 13.54 27.42
C ILE A 135 30.47 15.05 27.47
N ILE A 136 29.47 15.51 26.71
CA ILE A 136 29.03 16.91 26.71
C ILE A 136 28.39 17.27 28.05
N SER A 137 27.58 16.38 28.65
CA SER A 137 26.96 16.62 29.96
C SER A 137 27.97 16.66 31.10
N LYS A 138 29.08 15.92 31.00
CA LYS A 138 30.18 15.95 31.98
C LYS A 138 31.11 17.15 31.86
N ARG A 139 31.16 17.85 30.71
CA ARG A 139 31.98 19.06 30.52
C ARG A 139 31.31 20.36 30.95
N LYS A 140 30.04 20.33 31.34
CA LYS A 140 29.28 21.51 31.80
C LYS A 140 28.94 21.39 33.28
N GLY A 141 29.95 21.18 34.12
CA GLY A 141 29.83 21.28 35.57
C GLY A 141 30.43 22.60 36.07
N GLY A 142 29.57 23.57 36.40
CA GLY A 142 30.00 24.78 37.09
C GLY A 142 28.85 25.75 37.34
N GLY A 143 28.21 25.67 38.52
CA GLY A 143 27.22 26.67 38.95
C GLY A 143 26.32 26.23 40.10
N ASN A 144 26.79 26.45 41.32
CA ASN A 144 26.08 26.34 42.59
C ASN A 144 24.90 27.34 42.70
N SER A 145 23.68 26.89 43.02
CA SER A 145 22.73 27.63 43.90
C SER A 145 21.49 26.78 44.18
N GLY A 146 21.10 26.71 45.46
CA GLY A 146 20.03 25.84 45.97
C GLY A 146 18.60 26.34 45.72
N GLY A 147 17.64 25.50 46.09
CA GLY A 147 16.23 25.91 46.15
C GLY A 147 15.23 24.77 46.00
N ARG A 148 14.84 24.18 47.14
CA ARG A 148 13.52 23.62 47.50
C ARG A 148 12.57 23.20 46.35
N GLY A 149 12.41 21.87 46.22
CA GLY A 149 11.10 21.20 46.27
C GLY A 149 10.14 21.37 45.09
N ARG A 150 10.02 20.32 44.26
CA ARG A 150 8.75 19.64 43.92
C ARG A 150 9.09 18.35 43.18
N GLY A 151 8.65 17.21 43.70
CA GLY A 151 8.99 15.87 43.23
C GLY A 151 8.73 15.69 41.73
N GLY A 152 9.79 15.34 41.00
CA GLY A 152 9.71 14.79 39.65
C GLY A 152 9.55 13.28 39.75
N ILE A 153 8.63 12.75 38.95
CA ILE A 153 8.30 11.33 38.87
C ILE A 153 9.55 10.60 38.36
N ASP A 154 10.09 9.68 39.17
CA ASP A 154 11.24 8.88 38.77
C ASP A 154 10.84 7.87 37.67
N LEU A 155 11.81 7.41 36.87
CA LEU A 155 11.56 6.36 35.86
C LEU A 155 10.98 5.08 36.48
N ALA A 156 11.27 4.83 37.76
CA ALA A 156 10.67 3.77 38.55
C ALA A 156 9.17 3.99 38.79
N ASP A 157 8.74 5.23 39.02
CA ASP A 157 7.32 5.57 39.17
C ASP A 157 6.56 5.44 37.85
N ILE A 158 7.20 5.76 36.71
CA ILE A 158 6.58 5.58 35.37
C ILE A 158 6.34 4.09 35.07
N LEU A 159 7.29 3.23 35.44
CA LEU A 159 7.16 1.77 35.27
C LEU A 159 6.10 1.19 36.20
N ILE A 160 6.04 1.62 37.45
CA ILE A 160 5.03 1.16 38.42
C ILE A 160 3.63 1.66 38.02
N LEU A 161 3.52 2.91 37.56
CA LEU A 161 2.26 3.51 37.09
C LEU A 161 1.81 2.98 35.71
N SER A 162 2.68 2.26 34.98
CA SER A 162 2.32 1.54 33.76
C SER A 162 1.64 0.19 34.03
N SER A 163 1.85 -0.39 35.22
CA SER A 163 1.26 -1.68 35.63
C SER A 163 -0.09 -1.58 36.36
N LEU A 164 -0.53 -0.37 36.72
CA LEU A 164 -1.82 -0.11 37.36
C LEU A 164 -2.74 0.61 36.37
N GLY A 165 -3.67 -0.17 35.80
CA GLY A 165 -4.61 0.25 34.78
C GLY A 165 -5.29 1.59 35.08
N ARG A 166 -5.00 2.59 34.24
CA ARG A 166 -5.81 3.79 34.11
C ARG A 166 -6.97 3.52 33.17
N GLY A 167 -8.04 2.99 33.74
CA GLY A 167 -9.39 3.31 33.30
C GLY A 167 -9.65 4.78 33.62
N PHE A 168 -9.80 5.61 32.59
CA PHE A 168 -10.42 6.93 32.71
C PHE A 168 -11.47 7.05 31.60
N GLY A 169 -12.65 6.52 31.90
CA GLY A 169 -13.87 6.73 31.12
C GLY A 169 -14.66 7.91 31.67
N GLY A 170 -15.32 8.63 30.76
CA GLY A 170 -16.20 9.78 31.02
C GLY A 170 -15.57 11.05 30.46
N GLY A 171 -16.11 11.73 29.44
CA GLY A 171 -17.48 11.81 28.95
C GLY A 171 -17.77 13.30 28.78
N GLY A 172 -17.99 13.77 27.55
CA GLY A 172 -18.27 15.18 27.28
C GLY A 172 -18.30 15.46 25.79
N GLY A 173 -19.50 15.46 25.21
CA GLY A 173 -19.75 15.48 23.78
C GLY A 173 -19.54 16.82 23.09
N ARG A 174 -19.66 16.77 21.75
CA ARG A 174 -20.02 17.87 20.85
C ARG A 174 -20.59 17.27 19.58
N GLY A 175 -21.82 17.64 19.26
CA GLY A 175 -22.51 17.22 18.04
C GLY A 175 -22.18 18.10 16.84
N PHE A 176 -22.34 17.51 15.66
CA PHE A 176 -22.72 18.08 14.36
C PHE A 176 -23.32 16.85 13.63
N GLY A 177 -24.56 16.80 13.15
CA GLY A 177 -25.33 17.84 12.49
C GLY A 177 -25.18 17.67 10.98
N GLY A 178 -26.14 16.99 10.34
CA GLY A 178 -26.47 17.23 8.92
C GLY A 178 -26.45 16.03 7.98
N GLY A 179 -27.61 15.76 7.36
CA GLY A 179 -27.67 15.44 5.93
C GLY A 179 -28.15 14.04 5.54
N SER A 180 -29.46 13.84 5.46
CA SER A 180 -30.06 12.83 4.58
C SER A 180 -29.94 13.26 3.12
N SER A 181 -29.39 12.38 2.28
CA SER A 181 -29.69 12.26 0.86
C SER A 181 -29.25 10.85 0.45
N GLY A 182 -30.10 9.91 0.05
CA GLY A 182 -31.27 10.10 -0.80
C GLY A 182 -30.87 10.07 -2.27
N GLY A 183 -30.09 9.07 -2.69
CA GLY A 183 -29.69 8.87 -4.08
C GLY A 183 -29.72 7.38 -4.43
N GLY A 184 -30.87 6.92 -4.92
CA GLY A 184 -30.97 5.65 -5.62
C GLY A 184 -30.23 5.76 -6.95
N PHE A 185 -29.27 4.88 -7.16
CA PHE A 185 -28.68 4.67 -8.49
C PHE A 185 -29.35 3.45 -9.10
N GLY A 186 -30.13 3.75 -10.14
CA GLY A 186 -30.77 2.79 -11.02
C GLY A 186 -29.74 1.87 -11.68
N GLY A 187 -30.23 0.70 -12.05
CA GLY A 187 -29.44 -0.36 -12.66
C GLY A 187 -28.70 0.09 -13.92
N PHE A 188 -27.52 -0.47 -14.09
CA PHE A 188 -26.77 -0.40 -15.33
C PHE A 188 -26.53 -1.80 -15.88
N GLY A 189 -26.75 -1.89 -17.19
CA GLY A 189 -26.92 -3.11 -17.94
C GLY A 189 -25.67 -3.98 -17.98
N GLY A 190 -25.93 -5.28 -18.07
CA GLY A 190 -24.94 -6.33 -17.98
C GLY A 190 -23.89 -6.30 -19.09
N GLY A 191 -22.64 -6.16 -18.66
CA GLY A 191 -21.44 -6.60 -19.36
C GLY A 191 -20.27 -6.52 -18.38
N GLY A 192 -19.52 -7.63 -18.24
CA GLY A 192 -18.27 -7.76 -17.49
C GLY A 192 -18.27 -7.14 -16.09
N GLY A 193 -18.67 -7.89 -15.07
CA GLY A 193 -18.67 -7.45 -13.68
C GLY A 193 -17.27 -7.08 -13.18
N PHE A 194 -17.03 -5.79 -12.96
CA PHE A 194 -15.93 -5.24 -12.16
C PHE A 194 -16.54 -4.60 -10.91
N ASN A 195 -16.14 -5.04 -9.72
CA ASN A 195 -16.68 -4.52 -8.44
C ASN A 195 -15.57 -3.90 -7.56
N GLY A 196 -14.67 -3.14 -8.20
CA GLY A 196 -13.57 -2.45 -7.50
C GLY A 196 -12.37 -3.34 -7.10
N GLY A 197 -12.24 -4.55 -7.68
CA GLY A 197 -11.08 -5.42 -7.46
C GLY A 197 -9.82 -4.97 -8.20
N GLY A 198 -8.65 -5.26 -7.66
CA GLY A 198 -7.39 -4.90 -8.29
C GLY A 198 -6.35 -4.38 -7.33
N ALA A 199 -5.20 -3.99 -7.89
CA ALA A 199 -4.13 -3.38 -7.10
C ALA A 199 -3.40 -2.31 -7.89
N GLY A 200 -2.87 -1.32 -7.16
CA GLY A 200 -2.06 -0.23 -7.69
C GLY A 200 -0.64 -0.21 -7.16
N GLY A 201 0.24 0.48 -7.89
CA GLY A 201 1.61 0.75 -7.49
C GLY A 201 2.16 2.01 -8.15
N SER A 202 3.31 2.47 -7.64
CA SER A 202 4.08 3.58 -8.18
C SER A 202 5.59 3.28 -8.14
N TRP A 203 6.41 3.97 -8.94
CA TRP A 203 7.84 3.69 -9.09
C TRP A 203 8.78 4.90 -9.21
#